data_AF-A0A2V9RCM5-F1
#
_entry.id   AF-A0A2V9RCM5-F1
#
_cell.length_a   1.000
_cell.length_b   1.000
_cell.length_c   1.000
_cell.angle_alpha   90.00
_cell.angle_beta   90.00
_cell.angle_gamma   90.00
#
_symmetry.space_group_name_H-M   'P 1'
#
loop_
_entity.id
_entity.type
_entity.pdbx_description
1 polymer ?
#
loop_
_entity_poly.entity_id
_entity_poly.type
_entity_poly.pdbx_seq_one_letter_code
_entity_poly.pdbx_strand_id
1 'polypeptide(L)' 'MGLAKETVNQVSAIGAANVVYVSCDPSTLARDLRTFLNHQYEICSVHILDLFPQTHHLETVTRLRKVRP' A
#
# COMPACT_ATOMS: atom_id res chain seq x y z
N MET A 1 -10.72 -5.67 0.65
CA MET A 1 -11.01 -4.63 1.67
C MET A 1 -9.71 -3.91 1.99
N GLY A 2 -9.63 -2.60 1.76
CA GLY A 2 -8.44 -1.79 2.04
C GLY A 2 -8.45 -1.16 3.44
N LEU A 3 -7.53 -0.24 3.68
CA LEU A 3 -7.39 0.49 4.93
C LEU A 3 -8.40 1.64 5.03
N ALA A 4 -8.77 2.02 6.26
CA ALA A 4 -9.41 3.30 6.49
C ALA A 4 -8.39 4.43 6.29
N LYS A 5 -8.85 5.60 5.83
CA LYS A 5 -7.99 6.78 5.64
C LYS A 5 -7.25 7.16 6.93
N GLU A 6 -7.94 7.12 8.07
CA GLU A 6 -7.34 7.30 9.41
C GLU A 6 -6.14 6.40 9.65
N THR A 7 -6.20 5.12 9.26
CA THR A 7 -5.09 4.18 9.46
C THR A 7 -3.87 4.59 8.65
N VAL A 8 -4.06 4.99 7.38
CA VAL A 8 -2.95 5.50 6.55
C VAL A 8 -2.34 6.75 7.16
N ASN A 9 -3.16 7.66 7.70
CA ASN A 9 -2.69 8.86 8.37
C ASN A 9 -1.87 8.52 9.62
N GLN A 10 -2.35 7.58 10.45
CA GLN A 10 -1.66 7.15 11.66
C GLN A 10 -0.31 6.49 11.35
N VAL A 11 -0.26 5.56 10.38
CA VAL A 11 0.99 4.94 9.92
C VAL A 11 1.97 6.01 9.39
N SER A 12 1.45 6.98 8.65
CA SER A 12 2.26 8.09 8.12
C SER A 12 2.81 9.00 9.21
N ALA A 13 2.03 9.24 10.27
CA ALA A 13 2.40 10.07 11.42
C ALA A 13 3.49 9.43 12.30
N ILE A 14 3.54 8.10 12.39
CA ILE A 14 4.65 7.37 13.02
C ILE A 14 5.99 7.68 12.33
N GLY A 15 5.95 8.09 11.06
CA GLY A 15 7.14 8.45 10.31
C GLY A 15 7.99 7.25 9.89
N ALA A 16 7.36 6.09 9.70
CA ALA A 16 8.03 4.88 9.26
C ALA A 16 8.83 5.13 7.96
N ALA A 17 10.12 4.78 7.97
CA ALA A 17 10.97 4.98 6.79
C ALA A 17 10.54 4.10 5.61
N ASN A 18 10.01 2.90 5.90
CA ASN A 18 9.52 1.95 4.92
C ASN A 18 8.17 1.38 5.37
N VAL A 19 7.25 1.19 4.43
CA VAL A 19 5.96 0.54 4.64
C VAL A 19 5.79 -0.54 3.58
N VAL A 20 5.41 -1.75 4.00
CA VAL A 20 5.01 -2.83 3.09
C VAL A 20 3.50 -2.99 3.22
N TYR A 21 2.78 -2.76 2.13
CA TYR A 21 1.33 -2.90 2.05
C TYR A 21 1.01 -4.18 1.29
N VAL A 22 0.30 -5.12 1.93
CA VAL A 22 -0.27 -6.32 1.29
C VAL A 22 -1.77 -6.13 1.10
N SER A 23 -2.30 -6.34 -0.12
CA SER A 23 -3.72 -6.19 -0.45
C SER A 23 -4.22 -7.26 -1.41
N CYS A 24 -5.43 -7.77 -1.16
CA CYS A 24 -6.17 -8.64 -2.07
C CYS A 24 -7.09 -7.89 -3.06
N ASP A 25 -7.18 -6.56 -2.93
CA ASP A 25 -8.06 -5.71 -3.72
C ASP A 25 -7.26 -4.55 -4.33
N PRO A 26 -7.00 -4.58 -5.65
CA PRO A 26 -6.22 -3.54 -6.34
C PRO A 26 -6.86 -2.15 -6.31
N SER A 27 -8.19 -2.08 -6.29
CA SER A 27 -8.92 -0.80 -6.35
C SER A 27 -8.76 -0.05 -5.02
N THR A 28 -8.96 -0.77 -3.91
CA THR A 28 -8.77 -0.17 -2.58
C THR A 28 -7.30 0.11 -2.29
N LEU A 29 -6.37 -0.75 -2.76
CA LEU A 29 -4.93 -0.46 -2.70
C LEU A 29 -4.60 0.87 -3.39
N ALA A 30 -5.04 1.07 -4.63
CA ALA A 30 -4.72 2.28 -5.39
C ALA A 30 -5.22 3.56 -4.68
N ARG A 31 -6.42 3.51 -4.08
CA ARG A 31 -6.97 4.60 -3.26
C ARG A 31 -6.09 4.89 -2.04
N ASP A 32 -5.63 3.87 -1.34
CA ASP A 32 -4.85 4.03 -0.12
C ASP A 32 -3.43 4.50 -0.44
N LEU A 33 -2.81 3.98 -1.50
CA LEU A 33 -1.52 4.45 -2.02
C LEU A 33 -1.57 5.94 -2.35
N ARG A 34 -2.66 6.45 -2.94
CA ARG A 34 -2.82 7.89 -3.17
C ARG A 34 -2.73 8.70 -1.88
N THR A 35 -3.25 8.17 -0.77
CA THR A 35 -3.15 8.82 0.53
C THR A 35 -1.71 8.80 1.06
N PHE A 36 -1.00 7.67 0.93
CA PHE A 36 0.43 7.60 1.26
C PHE A 36 1.29 8.59 0.46
N LEU A 37 1.03 8.74 -0.84
CA LEU A 37 1.75 9.70 -1.69
C LEU A 37 1.59 11.14 -1.19
N ASN A 38 0.41 11.51 -0.69
CA ASN A 38 0.18 12.83 -0.08
C ASN A 38 0.95 13.04 1.22
N HIS A 39 1.36 11.96 1.89
CA HIS A 39 2.15 11.97 3.13
C HIS A 39 3.66 11.79 2.88
N GLN A 40 4.13 12.18 1.69
CA GLN A 40 5.54 12.12 1.30
C GLN A 40 6.10 10.68 1.30
N TYR A 41 5.29 9.70 0.95
CA TYR A 41 5.80 8.39 0.56
C TYR A 41 5.92 8.28 -0.95
N GLU A 42 6.86 7.47 -1.42
CA GLU A 42 6.98 7.08 -2.81
C GLU A 42 6.77 5.56 -2.94
N ILE A 43 6.21 5.13 -4.07
CA ILE A 43 6.08 3.71 -4.40
C ILE A 43 7.39 3.24 -5.00
N CYS A 44 8.07 2.34 -4.30
CA CYS A 44 9.34 1.77 -4.74
C CYS A 44 9.16 0.54 -5.63
N SER A 45 8.17 -0.30 -5.34
CA SER A 45 7.86 -1.49 -6.14
C SER A 45 6.45 -1.99 -5.85
N VAL A 46 5.88 -2.69 -6.83
CA VAL A 46 4.60 -3.40 -6.72
C VAL A 46 4.81 -4.80 -7.30
N HIS A 47 4.43 -5.82 -6.55
CA HIS A 47 4.43 -7.21 -6.99
C HIS A 47 3.02 -7.76 -6.92
N ILE A 48 2.61 -8.49 -7.94
CA ILE A 48 1.32 -9.20 -7.99
C ILE A 48 1.62 -10.69 -7.82
N LEU A 49 0.87 -11.35 -6.95
CA LEU A 49 1.01 -12.75 -6.59
C LEU A 49 -0.31 -13.48 -6.82
N ASP A 50 -0.26 -14.56 -7.58
CA ASP A 50 -1.35 -15.53 -7.68
C ASP A 50 -1.17 -16.58 -6.59
N LEU A 51 -1.79 -16.35 -5.42
CA LEU A 51 -1.79 -17.31 -4.31
C LEU A 51 -2.96 -18.31 -4.41
N PHE A 52 -3.92 -18.06 -5.31
CA PHE A 52 -5.13 -18.86 -5.46
C PHE A 52 -5.38 -19.14 -6.94
N PRO A 53 -4.60 -20.08 -7.52
CA PRO A 53 -4.69 -20.37 -8.95
C PRO A 53 -6.11 -20.72 -9.39
N GLN A 54 -6.46 -20.31 -10.60
CA GLN A 54 -7.79 -20.53 -11.20
C GLN A 54 -8.93 -19.79 -10.47
N THR A 55 -8.62 -18.77 -9.67
CA THR A 55 -9.60 -17.86 -9.08
C THR A 55 -9.39 -16.43 -9.57
N HIS A 56 -10.32 -15.53 -9.24
CA HIS A 56 -10.16 -14.09 -9.51
C HIS A 56 -9.31 -13.38 -8.44
N HIS A 57 -8.87 -14.08 -7.39
CA HIS A 57 -8.13 -13.46 -6.31
C HIS A 57 -6.68 -13.19 -6.72
N LEU A 58 -6.25 -11.95 -6.52
CA LEU A 58 -4.87 -11.54 -6.72
C LEU A 58 -4.40 -10.81 -5.48
N GLU A 59 -3.26 -11.25 -4.97
CA GLU A 59 -2.58 -10.54 -3.89
C GLU A 59 -1.55 -9.58 -4.47
N THR A 60 -1.39 -8.45 -3.80
CA THR A 60 -0.43 -7.41 -4.18
C THR A 60 0.45 -7.08 -3.00
N VAL A 61 1.74 -6.90 -3.26
CA VAL A 61 2.73 -6.47 -2.26
C VAL A 61 3.37 -5.20 -2.78
N THR A 62 3.09 -4.09 -2.12
CA THR A 62 3.61 -2.76 -2.47
C THR A 62 4.63 -2.31 -1.44
N ARG A 63 5.82 -1.92 -1.90
CA ARG A 63 6.84 -1.30 -1.04
C ARG A 63 6.77 0.21 -1.19
N LEU A 64 6.60 0.90 -0.07
CA LEU A 64 6.61 2.35 0.06
C LEU A 64 7.83 2.79 0.87
N ARG A 65 8.39 3.94 0.52
CA ARG A 65 9.47 4.58 1.28
C ARG A 65 9.11 6.01 1.58
N LYS A 66 9.41 6.49 2.78
CA LYS A 66 9.24 7.91 3.11
C LYS A 66 10.33 8.70 2.41
N VAL A 67 9.91 9.66 1.59
CA VAL A 67 10.80 10.63 0.94
C VAL A 67 11.32 11.53 2.05
N ARG A 68 12.61 11.43 2.35
CA ARG A 68 13.25 12.37 3.28
C ARG A 68 13.29 13.74 2.60
N PRO A 69 12.99 14.83 3.32
CA PRO A 69 13.32 16.17 2.85
C PRO A 69 14.83 16.32 2.64
#